data_AF-A0A562C0Z7-F1
#
_entry.id   AF-A0A562C0Z7-F1
#
_cell.length_a   1.000
_cell.length_b   1.000
_cell.length_c   1.000
_cell.angle_alpha   90.00
_cell.angle_beta   90.00
_cell.angle_gamma   90.00
#
_symmetry.space_group_name_H-M   'P 1'
#
loop_
_entity.id
_entity.type
_entity.pdbx_description
1 polymer ?
#
loop_
_entity_poly.entity_id
_entity_poly.type
_entity_poly.pdbx_seq_one_letter_code
_entity_poly.pdbx_strand_id
1 'polypeptide(L)'
;MTATALAPAWVRPTARALPTAPLLGAAVAVVGLATARLLVDGFTSAPPGLLEALLAGTVVAALHDPAADLLAASPTGRLHRHAHRLWLVLPLALALWVLPTAAGDLVDSTGWPTGPVVALTATGVALALLLPGPSGVTLGSAVTLAWGAATFVVPPEDAGLLLPWLHHPWLHCAAVAAVLGLTLPRRRR
;
A
#
# COMPACT_ATOMS: atom_id res chain seq x y z
N MET A 1 -9.11 38.53 -1.53
CA MET A 1 -7.82 37.81 -1.64
C MET A 1 -8.10 36.32 -1.59
N THR A 2 -8.29 35.70 -2.75
CA THR A 2 -8.50 34.25 -2.87
C THR A 2 -7.13 33.57 -2.87
N ALA A 3 -6.79 32.93 -1.76
CA ALA A 3 -5.61 32.09 -1.67
C ALA A 3 -5.84 30.79 -2.48
N THR A 4 -5.70 30.87 -3.81
CA THR A 4 -5.49 29.67 -4.62
C THR A 4 -4.13 29.10 -4.23
N ALA A 5 -4.14 28.12 -3.33
CA ALA A 5 -2.96 27.31 -3.07
C ALA A 5 -2.48 26.75 -4.42
N LEU A 6 -1.30 27.20 -4.86
CA LEU A 6 -0.66 26.79 -6.11
C LEU A 6 -0.25 25.32 -5.98
N ALA A 7 -1.19 24.41 -6.24
CA ALA A 7 -0.86 23.01 -6.36
C ALA A 7 0.21 22.86 -7.45
N PRO A 8 1.29 22.08 -7.22
CA PRO A 8 2.32 21.86 -8.22
C PRO A 8 1.73 21.40 -9.56
N ALA A 9 2.31 21.84 -10.68
CA ALA A 9 1.79 21.58 -12.03
C ALA A 9 1.62 20.08 -12.36
N TRP A 10 2.34 19.20 -11.65
CA TRP A 10 2.25 17.75 -11.81
C TRP A 10 1.02 17.11 -11.14
N VAL A 11 0.37 17.78 -10.19
CA VAL A 11 -0.72 17.20 -9.39
C VAL A 11 -1.92 16.84 -10.25
N ARG A 12 -2.44 17.80 -11.02
CA ARG A 12 -3.64 17.62 -11.84
C ARG A 12 -3.52 16.49 -12.88
N PRO A 13 -2.45 16.41 -13.70
CA PRO A 13 -2.32 15.32 -14.66
C PRO A 13 -2.12 13.97 -13.97
N THR A 14 -1.34 13.92 -12.89
CA THR A 14 -1.08 12.66 -12.15
C THR A 14 -2.37 12.14 -11.51
N ALA A 15 -3.17 13.03 -10.89
CA ALA A 15 -4.44 12.66 -10.27
C ALA A 15 -5.45 12.09 -11.28
N ARG A 16 -5.53 12.65 -12.49
CA ARG A 16 -6.39 12.12 -13.56
C ARG A 16 -5.95 10.77 -14.10
N ALA A 17 -4.67 10.46 -13.98
CA ALA A 17 -4.08 9.21 -14.45
C ALA A 17 -4.03 8.12 -13.36
N LEU A 18 -4.54 8.39 -12.15
CA LEU A 18 -4.63 7.39 -11.10
C LEU A 18 -5.75 6.39 -11.43
N PRO A 19 -5.51 5.08 -11.31
CA PRO A 19 -6.56 4.09 -11.41
C PRO A 19 -7.48 4.24 -10.19
N THR A 20 -8.67 4.82 -10.38
CA THR A 20 -9.64 5.03 -9.30
C THR A 20 -10.34 3.75 -8.86
N ALA A 21 -10.46 2.77 -9.76
CA ALA A 21 -11.10 1.48 -9.48
C ALA A 21 -10.54 0.76 -8.24
N PRO A 22 -9.21 0.54 -8.09
CA PRO A 22 -8.67 -0.09 -6.88
C PRO A 22 -8.92 0.75 -5.62
N LEU A 23 -8.82 2.08 -5.71
CA LEU A 23 -9.09 2.98 -4.57
C LEU A 23 -10.54 2.90 -4.10
N LEU A 24 -11.49 2.89 -5.05
CA LEU A 24 -12.91 2.73 -4.74
C LEU A 24 -13.20 1.34 -4.19
N GLY A 25 -12.62 0.29 -4.78
CA GLY A 25 -12.75 -1.08 -4.27
C GLY A 25 -12.27 -1.20 -2.83
N ALA A 26 -11.11 -0.62 -2.52
CA ALA A 26 -10.58 -0.58 -1.17
C ALA A 26 -11.47 0.22 -0.21
N ALA A 27 -11.94 1.40 -0.62
CA ALA A 27 -12.84 2.21 0.19
C ALA A 27 -14.14 1.45 0.51
N VAL A 28 -14.75 0.80 -0.50
CA VAL A 28 -15.95 -0.03 -0.33
C VAL A 28 -15.67 -1.22 0.59
N ALA A 29 -14.53 -1.90 0.45
CA ALA A 29 -14.16 -3.02 1.30
C ALA A 29 -13.95 -2.59 2.76
N VAL A 30 -13.24 -1.47 3.00
CA VAL A 30 -13.00 -0.91 4.34
C VAL A 30 -14.31 -0.50 4.98
N VAL A 31 -15.15 0.25 4.28
CA VAL A 31 -16.46 0.69 4.79
C VAL A 31 -17.40 -0.49 4.99
N GLY A 32 -17.43 -1.45 4.07
CA GLY A 32 -18.25 -2.65 4.18
C GLY A 32 -17.86 -3.50 5.37
N LEU A 33 -16.55 -3.69 5.62
CA LEU A 33 -16.05 -4.43 6.79
C LEU A 33 -16.36 -3.69 8.10
N ALA A 34 -16.14 -2.38 8.14
CA ALA A 34 -16.50 -1.54 9.30
C ALA A 34 -18.01 -1.57 9.57
N THR A 35 -18.84 -1.55 8.52
CA THR A 35 -20.30 -1.60 8.63
C THR A 35 -20.77 -2.99 9.10
N ALA A 36 -20.22 -4.07 8.53
CA ALA A 36 -20.54 -5.43 8.93
C ALA A 36 -20.21 -5.69 10.41
N ARG A 37 -19.06 -5.16 10.89
CA ARG A 37 -18.67 -5.16 12.30
C ARG A 37 -19.71 -4.49 13.20
N LEU A 38 -20.20 -3.31 12.81
CA LEU A 38 -21.18 -2.55 13.60
C LEU A 38 -22.57 -3.19 13.63
N LEU A 39 -22.93 -3.98 12.61
CA LEU A 39 -24.27 -4.55 12.45
C LEU A 39 -24.39 -6.00 12.92
N VAL A 40 -23.27 -6.73 13.07
CA VAL A 40 -23.27 -8.16 13.42
C VAL A 40 -22.69 -8.34 14.81
N ASP A 41 -23.57 -8.55 15.80
CA ASP A 41 -23.17 -8.93 17.15
C ASP A 41 -22.31 -10.21 17.11
N GLY A 42 -21.10 -10.13 17.67
CA GLY A 42 -20.14 -11.24 17.67
C GLY A 42 -19.16 -11.26 16.50
N PHE A 43 -19.20 -10.28 15.58
CA PHE A 43 -18.17 -10.08 14.57
C PHE A 43 -16.90 -9.48 15.22
N THR A 44 -16.24 -10.24 16.08
CA THR A 44 -15.10 -9.78 16.89
C THR A 44 -13.75 -9.92 16.17
N SER A 45 -13.70 -10.60 15.02
CA SER A 45 -12.44 -10.97 14.38
C SER A 45 -12.51 -10.97 12.85
N ALA A 46 -12.62 -9.78 12.25
CA ALA A 46 -11.93 -9.55 10.98
C ALA A 46 -10.47 -10.06 11.14
N PRO A 47 -9.99 -10.93 10.25
CA PRO A 47 -8.70 -11.57 10.39
C PRO A 47 -7.60 -10.51 10.52
N PRO A 48 -6.68 -10.65 11.49
CA PRO A 48 -5.55 -9.73 11.59
C PRO A 48 -4.76 -9.77 10.27
N GLY A 49 -4.48 -8.60 9.68
CA GLY A 49 -3.69 -8.48 8.46
C GLY A 49 -4.48 -8.32 7.15
N LEU A 50 -5.80 -8.60 7.12
CA LEU A 50 -6.58 -8.50 5.87
C LEU A 50 -6.76 -7.05 5.42
N LEU A 51 -7.09 -6.16 6.37
CA LEU A 51 -7.28 -4.74 6.10
C LEU A 51 -5.94 -4.09 5.68
N GLU A 52 -4.86 -4.50 6.35
CA GLU A 52 -3.50 -4.08 6.11
C GLU A 52 -3.03 -4.49 4.70
N ALA A 53 -3.31 -5.73 4.31
CA ALA A 53 -3.03 -6.27 2.99
C ALA A 53 -3.83 -5.58 1.88
N LEU A 54 -5.13 -5.33 2.12
CA LEU A 54 -5.98 -4.59 1.20
C LEU A 54 -5.43 -3.18 0.98
N LEU A 55 -5.16 -2.43 2.06
CA LEU A 55 -4.62 -1.08 1.96
C LEU A 55 -3.26 -1.06 1.25
N ALA A 56 -2.33 -1.93 1.64
CA ALA A 56 -1.03 -2.05 1.00
C ALA A 56 -1.16 -2.38 -0.50
N GLY A 57 -1.98 -3.38 -0.85
CA GLY A 57 -2.22 -3.76 -2.25
C GLY A 57 -2.85 -2.64 -3.06
N THR A 58 -3.71 -1.83 -2.45
CA THR A 58 -4.33 -0.67 -3.10
C THR A 58 -3.31 0.43 -3.36
N VAL A 59 -2.44 0.72 -2.39
CA VAL A 59 -1.35 1.70 -2.56
C VAL A 59 -0.42 1.27 -3.70
N VAL A 60 -0.08 -0.02 -3.75
CA VAL A 60 0.78 -0.58 -4.80
C VAL A 60 0.07 -0.53 -6.15
N ALA A 61 -1.19 -0.95 -6.24
CA ALA A 61 -1.98 -0.90 -7.47
C ALA A 61 -2.10 0.53 -8.03
N ALA A 62 -2.17 1.54 -7.16
CA ALA A 62 -2.24 2.93 -7.57
C ALA A 62 -0.93 3.45 -8.22
N LEU A 63 0.18 2.73 -8.08
CA LEU A 63 1.43 3.01 -8.80
C LEU A 63 1.37 2.61 -10.28
N HIS A 64 0.33 1.89 -10.71
CA HIS A 64 0.15 1.52 -12.10
C HIS A 64 0.10 2.79 -12.98
N ASP A 65 1.06 2.89 -13.91
CA ASP A 65 1.20 4.03 -14.81
C ASP A 65 0.80 3.62 -16.24
N PRO A 66 -0.47 3.80 -16.64
CA PRO A 66 -0.94 3.37 -17.97
C PRO A 66 -0.25 4.15 -19.11
N ALA A 67 0.31 5.32 -18.81
CA ALA A 67 1.04 6.14 -19.77
C ALA A 67 2.54 5.79 -19.82
N ALA A 68 3.01 4.75 -19.11
CA ALA A 68 4.43 4.44 -19.00
C ALA A 68 5.09 4.22 -20.37
N ASP A 69 4.39 3.53 -21.29
CA ASP A 69 4.90 3.24 -22.63
C ASP A 69 4.95 4.50 -23.51
N LEU A 70 3.95 5.38 -23.38
CA LEU A 70 3.91 6.67 -24.09
C LEU A 70 4.97 7.64 -23.57
N LEU A 71 5.32 7.54 -22.28
CA LEU A 71 6.30 8.37 -21.60
C LEU A 71 7.67 7.69 -21.48
N ALA A 72 7.92 6.61 -22.23
CA ALA A 72 9.21 5.95 -22.25
C ALA A 72 10.30 6.85 -22.84
N ALA A 73 9.95 7.71 -23.79
CA ALA A 73 10.85 8.67 -24.42
C ALA A 73 11.00 9.98 -23.64
N SER A 74 10.21 10.21 -22.57
CA SER A 74 10.27 11.45 -21.81
C SER A 74 11.48 11.46 -20.86
N PRO A 75 12.12 12.62 -20.63
CA PRO A 75 13.28 12.72 -19.74
C PRO A 75 12.93 12.51 -18.25
N THR A 76 11.64 12.53 -17.91
CA THR A 76 11.15 12.27 -16.55
C THR A 76 11.30 10.79 -16.21
N GLY A 77 12.30 10.48 -15.38
CA GLY A 77 12.58 9.11 -14.96
C GLY A 77 11.40 8.44 -14.24
N ARG A 78 11.25 7.12 -14.46
CA ARG A 78 10.20 6.25 -13.89
C ARG A 78 10.00 6.46 -12.38
N LEU A 79 11.08 6.63 -11.62
CA LEU A 79 11.06 6.85 -10.18
C LEU A 79 10.31 8.14 -9.77
N HIS A 80 10.49 9.23 -10.50
CA HIS A 80 9.78 10.48 -10.20
C HIS A 80 8.28 10.33 -10.41
N ARG A 81 7.86 9.62 -11.47
CA ARG A 81 6.44 9.36 -11.74
C ARG A 81 5.80 8.51 -10.65
N HIS A 82 6.50 7.47 -10.18
CA HIS A 82 6.03 6.64 -9.06
C HIS A 82 5.97 7.44 -7.75
N ALA A 83 6.97 8.29 -7.47
CA ALA A 83 6.98 9.14 -6.28
C ALA A 83 5.80 10.13 -6.26
N HIS A 84 5.50 10.78 -7.39
CA HIS A 84 4.34 11.68 -7.50
C HIS A 84 3.02 10.95 -7.27
N ARG A 85 2.85 9.75 -7.85
CA ARG A 85 1.66 8.91 -7.62
C ARG A 85 1.54 8.52 -6.15
N LEU A 86 2.64 8.06 -5.54
CA LEU A 86 2.66 7.69 -4.13
C LEU A 86 2.29 8.87 -3.22
N TRP A 87 2.80 10.07 -3.50
CA TRP A 87 2.46 11.29 -2.75
C TRP A 87 0.96 11.64 -2.82
N LEU A 88 0.26 11.32 -3.91
CA LEU A 88 -1.18 11.54 -4.02
C LEU A 88 -2.00 10.46 -3.32
N VAL A 89 -1.50 9.23 -3.31
CA VAL A 89 -2.22 8.07 -2.76
C VAL A 89 -2.02 7.93 -1.26
N LEU A 90 -0.84 8.29 -0.75
CA LEU A 90 -0.50 8.14 0.67
C LEU A 90 -1.47 8.87 1.62
N PRO A 91 -1.91 10.12 1.37
CA PRO A 91 -2.90 10.79 2.22
C PRO A 91 -4.24 10.06 2.24
N LEU A 92 -4.67 9.51 1.09
CA LEU A 92 -5.93 8.77 0.99
C LEU A 92 -5.84 7.43 1.70
N ALA A 93 -4.72 6.71 1.54
CA ALA A 93 -4.47 5.47 2.26
C ALA A 93 -4.38 5.70 3.78
N LEU A 94 -3.75 6.78 4.22
CA LEU A 94 -3.74 7.19 5.62
C LEU A 94 -5.14 7.52 6.14
N ALA A 95 -5.97 8.23 5.36
CA ALA A 95 -7.34 8.51 5.74
C ALA A 95 -8.17 7.22 5.89
N LEU A 96 -8.04 6.29 4.95
CA LEU A 96 -8.70 4.97 5.00
C LEU A 96 -8.20 4.11 6.16
N TRP A 97 -6.94 4.27 6.56
CA TRP A 97 -6.37 3.62 7.75
C TRP A 97 -6.87 4.22 9.07
N VAL A 98 -6.98 5.55 9.14
CA VAL A 98 -7.39 6.24 10.37
C VAL A 98 -8.86 5.98 10.70
N LEU A 99 -9.74 5.92 9.70
CA LEU A 99 -11.19 5.67 9.87
C LEU A 99 -11.51 4.51 10.84
N PRO A 100 -11.00 3.28 10.65
CA PRO A 100 -11.24 2.18 11.58
C PRO A 100 -10.50 2.32 12.92
N THR A 101 -9.33 2.97 12.97
CA THR A 101 -8.63 3.22 14.25
C THR A 101 -9.36 4.24 15.13
N ALA A 102 -9.98 5.26 14.52
CA ALA A 102 -10.75 6.28 15.21
C ALA A 102 -12.10 5.77 15.73
N ALA A 103 -12.61 4.67 15.16
CA ALA A 103 -13.80 3.98 15.66
C ALA A 103 -13.56 3.21 16.98
N GLY A 104 -12.31 3.18 17.49
CA GLY A 104 -11.97 2.55 18.77
C GLY A 104 -11.56 1.07 18.66
N ASP A 105 -11.51 0.50 17.46
CA ASP A 105 -11.53 -0.95 17.23
C ASP A 105 -10.16 -1.65 17.06
N LEU A 106 -9.01 -0.96 17.16
CA LEU A 106 -7.70 -1.53 16.74
C LEU A 106 -6.51 -1.32 17.72
N VAL A 107 -6.72 -0.73 18.90
CA VAL A 107 -5.61 -0.28 19.77
C VAL A 107 -5.17 -1.31 20.84
N ASP A 108 -5.91 -2.41 21.02
CA ASP A 108 -5.70 -3.29 22.17
C ASP A 108 -4.57 -4.33 22.07
N SER A 109 -3.84 -4.43 20.95
CA SER A 109 -2.76 -5.42 20.77
C SER A 109 -1.36 -4.82 20.68
N THR A 110 -0.74 -4.53 21.84
CA THR A 110 0.72 -4.53 22.13
C THR A 110 1.75 -3.95 21.13
N GLY A 111 1.36 -3.15 20.14
CA GLY A 111 2.26 -2.53 19.18
C GLY A 111 1.48 -1.69 18.18
N TRP A 112 2.01 -0.52 17.81
CA TRP A 112 1.36 0.38 16.85
C TRP A 112 0.99 -0.40 15.56
N PRO A 113 -0.29 -0.52 15.18
CA PRO A 113 -0.74 -1.44 14.11
C PRO A 113 -0.25 -1.11 12.69
N THR A 114 0.59 -0.08 12.55
CA THR A 114 1.12 0.40 11.26
C THR A 114 2.25 -0.44 10.71
N GLY A 115 2.94 -1.24 11.55
CA GLY A 115 4.11 -2.01 11.15
C GLY A 115 3.87 -2.91 9.93
N PRO A 116 2.91 -3.86 10.00
CA PRO A 116 2.61 -4.76 8.89
C PRO A 116 2.17 -4.04 7.61
N VAL A 117 1.34 -2.99 7.72
CA VAL A 117 0.91 -2.18 6.56
C VAL A 117 2.11 -1.55 5.86
N VAL A 118 3.01 -0.95 6.63
CA VAL A 118 4.20 -0.27 6.10
C VAL A 118 5.13 -1.30 5.46
N ALA A 119 5.33 -2.46 6.09
CA ALA A 119 6.15 -3.53 5.54
C ALA A 119 5.57 -4.11 4.23
N LEU A 120 4.25 -4.36 4.16
CA LEU A 120 3.58 -4.83 2.95
C LEU A 120 3.64 -3.79 1.84
N THR A 121 3.37 -2.53 2.18
CA THR A 121 3.42 -1.43 1.22
C THR A 121 4.84 -1.27 0.68
N ALA A 122 5.86 -1.26 1.55
CA ALA A 122 7.26 -1.16 1.14
C ALA A 122 7.66 -2.34 0.23
N THR A 123 7.25 -3.56 0.57
CA THR A 123 7.54 -4.76 -0.21
C THR A 123 6.90 -4.71 -1.59
N GLY A 124 5.60 -4.38 -1.67
CA GLY A 124 4.89 -4.27 -2.95
C GLY A 124 5.42 -3.11 -3.81
N VAL A 125 5.76 -1.97 -3.20
CA VAL A 125 6.43 -0.86 -3.88
C VAL A 125 7.79 -1.31 -4.42
N ALA A 126 8.57 -2.05 -3.64
CA ALA A 126 9.86 -2.54 -4.08
C ALA A 126 9.74 -3.48 -5.27
N LEU A 127 8.79 -4.41 -5.25
CA LEU A 127 8.49 -5.28 -6.40
C LEU A 127 8.08 -4.47 -7.63
N ALA A 128 7.25 -3.44 -7.45
CA ALA A 128 6.84 -2.53 -8.52
C ALA A 128 8.03 -1.75 -9.13
N LEU A 129 9.04 -1.42 -8.32
CA LEU A 129 10.23 -0.70 -8.77
C LEU A 129 11.29 -1.62 -9.40
N LEU A 130 11.48 -2.82 -8.86
CA LEU A 130 12.48 -3.80 -9.30
C LEU A 130 12.11 -4.44 -10.63
N LEU A 131 10.81 -4.70 -10.87
CA LEU A 131 10.35 -5.35 -12.08
C LEU A 131 9.99 -4.31 -13.16
N PRO A 132 10.38 -4.55 -14.43
CA PRO A 132 10.02 -3.68 -15.53
C PRO A 132 8.52 -3.78 -15.88
N GLY A 133 7.96 -2.66 -16.35
CA GLY A 133 6.63 -2.62 -16.92
C GLY A 133 5.47 -2.76 -15.91
N PRO A 134 4.25 -3.02 -16.41
CA PRO A 134 3.04 -3.13 -15.58
C PRO A 134 3.06 -4.37 -14.67
N SER A 135 3.79 -5.42 -15.05
CA SER A 135 3.89 -6.69 -14.33
C SER A 135 4.42 -6.53 -12.89
N GLY A 136 5.32 -5.57 -12.65
CA GLY A 136 5.84 -5.31 -11.31
C GLY A 136 4.78 -4.81 -10.34
N VAL A 137 3.91 -3.91 -10.80
CA VAL A 137 2.80 -3.38 -9.99
C VAL A 137 1.78 -4.48 -9.73
N THR A 138 1.43 -5.27 -10.74
CA THR A 138 0.52 -6.40 -10.59
C THR A 138 1.07 -7.42 -9.59
N LEU A 139 2.33 -7.83 -9.72
CA LEU A 139 2.95 -8.77 -8.80
C LEU A 139 3.05 -8.18 -7.38
N GLY A 140 3.46 -6.91 -7.24
CA GLY A 140 3.52 -6.24 -5.95
C GLY A 140 2.17 -6.24 -5.24
N SER A 141 1.10 -5.89 -5.94
CA SER A 141 -0.26 -5.90 -5.39
C SER A 141 -0.77 -7.33 -5.10
N ALA A 142 -0.44 -8.30 -5.95
CA ALA A 142 -0.81 -9.70 -5.76
C ALA A 142 -0.11 -10.29 -4.53
N VAL A 143 1.18 -10.00 -4.32
CA VAL A 143 1.94 -10.46 -3.15
C VAL A 143 1.36 -9.88 -1.86
N THR A 144 1.02 -8.59 -1.83
CA THR A 144 0.40 -7.99 -0.65
C THR A 144 -0.97 -8.59 -0.34
N LEU A 145 -1.77 -8.89 -1.35
CA LEU A 145 -3.09 -9.52 -1.17
C LEU A 145 -2.98 -11.00 -0.79
N ALA A 146 -2.07 -11.74 -1.45
CA ALA A 146 -1.80 -13.14 -1.15
C ALA A 146 -1.29 -13.30 0.29
N TRP A 147 -0.53 -12.34 0.80
CA TRP A 147 -0.15 -12.31 2.20
C TRP A 147 -1.35 -12.21 3.14
N GLY A 148 -2.26 -11.25 2.90
CA GLY A 148 -3.48 -11.12 3.70
C GLY A 148 -4.41 -12.32 3.59
N ALA A 149 -4.43 -13.00 2.43
CA ALA A 149 -5.14 -14.26 2.27
C ALA A 149 -4.45 -15.40 3.04
N ALA A 150 -3.12 -15.44 3.07
CA ALA A 150 -2.37 -16.44 3.82
C ALA A 150 -2.59 -16.29 5.33
N THR A 151 -2.65 -15.06 5.86
CA THR A 151 -2.99 -14.84 7.28
C THR A 151 -4.42 -15.23 7.63
N PHE A 152 -5.30 -15.39 6.63
CA PHE A 152 -6.65 -15.90 6.82
C PHE A 152 -6.72 -17.43 6.82
N VAL A 153 -5.93 -18.10 5.96
CA VAL A 153 -6.03 -19.55 5.73
C VAL A 153 -5.10 -20.35 6.65
N VAL A 154 -3.95 -19.79 7.03
CA VAL A 154 -2.94 -20.49 7.83
C VAL A 154 -3.26 -20.33 9.32
N PRO A 155 -3.48 -21.42 10.06
CA PRO A 155 -3.67 -21.36 11.50
C PRO A 155 -2.46 -20.73 12.20
N PRO A 156 -2.64 -19.97 13.29
CA PRO A 156 -1.54 -19.29 13.98
C PRO A 156 -0.44 -20.25 14.47
N GLU A 157 -0.80 -21.49 14.80
CA GLU A 157 0.13 -22.57 15.16
C GLU A 157 1.06 -23.00 14.01
N ASP A 158 0.63 -22.82 12.76
CA ASP A 158 1.38 -23.18 11.54
C ASP A 158 2.03 -21.96 10.87
N ALA A 159 1.82 -20.76 11.43
CA ALA A 159 2.24 -19.48 10.85
C ALA A 159 3.75 -19.20 11.00
N GLY A 160 4.60 -20.21 11.18
CA GLY A 160 6.01 -20.07 11.58
C GLY A 160 6.86 -19.13 10.70
N LEU A 161 6.56 -19.03 9.40
CA LEU A 161 7.20 -18.07 8.48
C LEU A 161 6.53 -16.69 8.44
N LEU A 162 5.27 -16.59 8.89
CA LEU A 162 4.51 -15.33 8.99
C LEU A 162 4.79 -14.60 10.32
N LEU A 163 5.07 -15.35 11.39
CA LEU A 163 5.36 -14.86 12.74
C LEU A 163 6.50 -13.81 12.81
N PRO A 164 7.68 -14.02 12.19
CA PRO A 164 8.76 -13.02 12.18
C PRO A 164 8.37 -11.72 11.47
N TRP A 165 7.50 -11.84 10.47
CA TRP A 165 6.97 -10.73 9.69
C TRP A 165 6.02 -9.86 10.52
N LEU A 166 5.19 -10.49 11.34
CA LEU A 166 4.26 -9.84 12.27
C LEU A 166 4.99 -9.17 13.44
N HIS A 167 6.01 -9.83 13.99
CA HIS A 167 6.74 -9.32 15.15
C HIS A 167 7.83 -8.29 14.83
N HIS A 168 8.41 -8.34 13.62
CA HIS A 168 9.50 -7.45 13.22
C HIS A 168 9.31 -6.84 11.82
N PRO A 169 8.23 -6.08 11.58
CA PRO A 169 7.95 -5.46 10.29
C PRO A 169 9.03 -4.44 9.87
N TRP A 170 9.68 -3.77 10.82
CA TRP A 170 10.77 -2.83 10.53
C TRP A 170 12.03 -3.50 9.97
N LEU A 171 12.34 -4.72 10.39
CA LEU A 171 13.47 -5.48 9.84
C LEU A 171 13.21 -5.81 8.36
N HIS A 172 11.95 -6.08 8.01
CA HIS A 172 11.53 -6.29 6.62
C HIS A 172 11.64 -5.00 5.80
N CYS A 173 11.17 -3.87 6.34
CA CYS A 173 11.38 -2.56 5.71
C CYS A 173 12.86 -2.26 5.47
N ALA A 174 13.72 -2.54 6.46
CA ALA A 174 15.16 -2.34 6.34
C ALA A 174 15.79 -3.25 5.27
N ALA A 175 15.40 -4.53 5.21
CA ALA A 175 15.84 -5.45 4.18
C ALA A 175 15.41 -5.01 2.77
N VAL A 176 14.15 -4.60 2.63
CA VAL A 176 13.61 -4.07 1.37
C VAL A 176 14.35 -2.79 0.94
N ALA A 177 14.58 -1.87 1.88
CA ALA A 177 15.33 -0.64 1.63
C ALA A 177 16.79 -0.94 1.22
N ALA A 178 17.42 -1.94 1.85
CA ALA A 178 18.77 -2.38 1.50
C ALA A 178 18.82 -2.97 0.08
N VAL A 179 17.88 -3.84 -0.28
CA VAL A 179 17.78 -4.39 -1.65
C VAL A 179 17.55 -3.29 -2.67
N LEU A 180 16.64 -2.36 -2.41
CA LEU A 180 16.42 -1.20 -3.29
C LEU A 180 17.66 -0.31 -3.40
N GLY A 181 18.37 -0.05 -2.29
CA GLY A 181 19.60 0.74 -2.29
C GLY A 181 20.76 0.08 -3.04
N LEU A 182 20.81 -1.25 -3.11
CA LEU A 182 21.82 -2.01 -3.87
C LEU A 182 21.50 -2.08 -5.37
N THR A 183 20.22 -2.15 -5.72
CA THR A 183 19.75 -2.35 -7.11
C THR A 183 19.56 -1.04 -7.88
N LEU A 184 19.24 0.06 -7.20
CA LEU A 184 19.06 1.35 -7.86
C LEU A 184 20.44 1.91 -8.27
N PRO A 185 20.64 2.24 -9.56
CA PRO A 185 21.91 2.78 -10.01
C PRO A 185 22.23 4.06 -9.23
N ARG A 186 23.37 4.08 -8.53
CA ARG A 186 23.89 5.29 -7.88
C ARG A 186 24.12 6.31 -8.99
N ARG A 187 23.16 7.23 -9.19
CA ARG A 187 23.35 8.39 -10.05
C ARG A 187 24.51 9.18 -9.44
N ARG A 188 25.70 9.01 -10.00
CA ARG A 188 26.83 9.91 -9.78
C ARG A 188 26.35 11.28 -10.25
N ARG A 189 26.16 12.20 -9.30
CA ARG A 189 25.99 13.62 -9.59
C ARG A 189 27.31 14.20 -10.04
#